data_AF-A0A0B8T1K9-F1
#
_entry.id   AF-A0A0B8T1K9-F1
#
_cell.length_a   1.000
_cell.length_b   1.000
_cell.length_c   1.000
_cell.angle_alpha   90.00
_cell.angle_beta   90.00
_cell.angle_gamma   90.00
#
_symmetry.space_group_name_H-M   'P 1'
#
loop_
_entity.id
_entity.type
_entity.pdbx_description
1 polymer ?
#
loop_
_entity_poly.entity_id
_entity_poly.type
_entity_poly.pdbx_seq_one_letter_code
_entity_poly.pdbx_strand_id
1 'polypeptide(L)' 'MIYKLVPHGIEVIFINIVDGVEVIYEDFFDHQDISSIQSQFLKYN' A
#
# COMPACT_ATOMS: atom_id res chain seq x y z
N MET A 1 1.33 6.68 -0.49
CA MET A 1 1.00 5.31 -0.88
C MET A 1 0.78 5.27 -2.38
N ILE A 2 1.43 4.35 -3.06
CA ILE A 2 1.33 4.13 -4.51
C ILE A 2 0.72 2.75 -4.72
N TYR A 3 -0.21 2.63 -5.67
CA TYR A 3 -0.87 1.37 -6.02
C TYR A 3 -0.50 0.98 -7.45
N LYS A 4 -0.17 -0.30 -7.64
CA LYS A 4 0.18 -0.85 -8.95
C LYS A 4 -0.59 -2.15 -9.17
N LEU A 5 -1.45 -2.14 -10.17
CA LEU A 5 -2.16 -3.32 -10.63
C LEU A 5 -1.18 -4.24 -11.34
N VAL A 6 -1.11 -5.50 -10.91
CA VAL A 6 -0.30 -6.56 -11.50
C VAL A 6 -1.19 -7.76 -11.84
N PRO A 7 -0.76 -8.68 -12.71
CA PRO A 7 -1.61 -9.79 -13.16
C PRO A 7 -2.21 -10.66 -12.04
N HIS A 8 -1.58 -10.68 -10.87
CA HIS A 8 -1.99 -11.50 -9.73
C HIS A 8 -2.73 -10.72 -8.63
N GLY A 9 -2.76 -9.38 -8.68
CA GLY A 9 -3.34 -8.58 -7.59
C GLY A 9 -2.87 -7.13 -7.62
N ILE A 10 -2.65 -6.57 -6.43
CA ILE A 10 -2.26 -5.18 -6.25
C ILE A 10 -1.02 -5.11 -5.36
N GLU A 11 0.05 -4.52 -5.91
CA GLU A 11 1.26 -4.15 -5.20
C GLU A 11 1.07 -2.74 -4.62
N VAL A 12 1.38 -2.57 -3.34
CA VAL A 12 1.18 -1.32 -2.59
C VAL A 12 2.51 -0.89 -2.00
N ILE A 13 2.94 0.32 -2.36
CA ILE A 13 4.19 0.90 -1.89
C ILE A 13 3.89 2.07 -0.95
N PHE A 14 4.37 1.96 0.28
CA PHE A 14 4.35 3.01 1.29
C PHE A 14 5.72 3.66 1.36
N ILE A 15 5.74 4.97 1.14
CA ILE A 15 6.94 5.78 1.28
C ILE A 15 6.65 6.74 2.43
N ASN A 16 7.47 6.66 3.47
CA ASN A 16 7.41 7.57 4.61
C ASN A 16 8.78 8.20 4.84
N ILE A 17 8.81 9.45 5.25
CA ILE A 17 10.04 10.15 5.61
C ILE A 17 10.00 10.40 7.11
N VAL A 18 10.88 9.72 7.85
CA VAL A 18 10.98 9.83 9.31
C VAL A 18 12.38 10.33 9.65
N ASP A 19 12.47 11.49 10.30
CA ASP A 19 13.74 12.14 10.67
C ASP A 19 14.75 12.31 9.51
N GLY A 20 14.24 12.58 8.31
CA GLY A 20 15.05 12.74 7.10
C GLY A 20 15.51 11.42 6.48
N VAL A 21 15.10 10.28 7.03
CA VAL A 21 15.32 8.95 6.46
C VAL A 21 14.09 8.52 5.68
N GLU A 22 14.28 8.12 4.43
CA GLU A 22 13.23 7.50 3.62
C GLU A 22 13.07 6.03 4.03
N VAL A 23 11.85 5.66 4.43
CA VAL A 23 11.46 4.30 4.75
C VAL A 23 10.42 3.85 3.73
N ILE A 24 10.74 2.79 3.01
CA ILE A 24 9.90 2.21 1.98
C ILE A 24 9.41 0.85 2.47
N TYR A 25 8.10 0.65 2.48
CA TYR A 25 7.46 -0.63 2.72
C TYR A 25 6.67 -1.04 1.48
N GLU A 26 6.74 -2.30 1.13
CA GLU A 26 6.00 -2.89 0.02
C GLU A 26 5.15 -4.04 0.56
N ASP A 27 3.90 -4.10 0.12
CA ASP A 27 2.98 -5.17 0.47
C ASP A 27 2.14 -5.57 -0.76
N PHE A 28 1.61 -6.79 -0.76
CA PHE A 28 0.92 -7.37 -1.90
C PHE A 28 -0.43 -7.96 -1.51
N PHE A 29 -1.46 -7.57 -2.27
CA PHE A 29 -2.85 -7.93 -2.01
C PHE A 29 -3.43 -8.72 -3.18
N ASP A 30 -3.65 -10.01 -2.98
CA ASP A 30 -4.33 -10.89 -3.94
C ASP A 30 -5.83 -10.61 -3.99
N HIS A 31 -6.37 -10.55 -5.21
CA HIS A 31 -7.82 -10.52 -5.48
C HIS A 31 -8.64 -9.42 -4.77
N GLN A 32 -8.00 -8.36 -4.26
CA GLN A 32 -8.68 -7.20 -3.66
C GLN A 32 -8.66 -6.02 -4.61
N ASP A 33 -9.70 -5.18 -4.55
CA ASP A 33 -9.69 -3.87 -5.22
C ASP A 33 -9.02 -2.79 -4.37
N ILE A 34 -8.57 -1.71 -5.02
CA ILE A 34 -7.86 -0.59 -4.36
C ILE A 34 -8.71 0.03 -3.23
N SER A 35 -10.03 0.16 -3.42
CA SER A 35 -10.91 0.80 -2.43
C SER A 35 -11.01 -0.02 -1.15
N SER A 36 -11.07 -1.34 -1.27
CA SER A 36 -11.05 -2.27 -0.15
C SER A 36 -9.74 -2.17 0.65
N ILE A 37 -8.61 -2.07 -0.05
CA ILE A 37 -7.29 -1.88 0.57
C ILE A 37 -7.22 -0.52 1.30
N GLN A 38 -7.65 0.57 0.65
CA GLN A 38 -7.71 1.91 1.26
C GLN A 38 -8.51 1.93 2.56
N SER A 39 -9.68 1.28 2.57
CA SER A 39 -10.55 1.19 3.74
C SER A 39 -9.88 0.44 4.91
N GLN A 40 -9.12 -0.61 4.63
CA GLN A 40 -8.37 -1.34 5.66
C GLN A 40 -7.34 -0.42 6.35
N PHE A 41 -6.56 0.35 5.60
CA PHE A 41 -5.57 1.26 6.18
C PHE A 41 -6.17 2.45 6.92
N LEU A 42 -7.32 2.96 6.47
CA LEU A 42 -8.05 4.04 7.14
C LEU A 42 -8.72 3.59 8.44
N LYS A 43 -9.04 2.29 8.59
CA LYS A 43 -9.67 1.76 9.81
C LYS A 43 -8.72 1.68 11.01
N TYR A 44 -7.42 1.72 10.78
CA TYR A 44 -6.38 1.58 11.82
C TYR A 44 -5.67 2.89 12.16
N ASN A 45 -6.11 4.04 11.61
CA ASN A 45 -5.65 5.40 11.96
C ASN A 45 -6.82 6.27 12.40
#